data_AF-A0A7V2JHC5-F1
#
_entry.id   AF-A0A7V2JHC5-F1
#
_cell.length_a   1.000
_cell.length_b   1.000
_cell.length_c   1.000
_cell.angle_alpha   90.00
_cell.angle_beta   90.00
_cell.angle_gamma   90.00
#
_symmetry.space_group_name_H-M   'P 1'
#
loop_
_entity.id
_entity.type
_entity.pdbx_description
1 polymer ?
#
loop_
_entity_poly.entity_id
_entity_poly.type
_entity_poly.pdbx_seq_one_letter_code
_entity_poly.pdbx_strand_id
1 'polypeptide(L)'
;MNDNYHLLGKGVYSIQDAMAFSGLSFARVRHWIRGDKRSGKFGRKENSPIICLQHGIINGVYTLGFLDLVELLMISKINEEGISVRAIRSMHDNAQNWLEKSHPFAYYKIYTAGIDLIIKLSDDS
;
A
#
# COMPACT_ATOMS: atom_id res chain seq x y z
N MET A 1 -2.29 -32.50 4.22
CA MET A 1 -2.62 -31.99 5.56
C MET A 1 -3.18 -30.58 5.36
N ASN A 2 -4.40 -30.32 5.84
CA ASN A 2 -5.04 -29.01 5.74
C ASN A 2 -4.30 -28.04 6.67
N ASP A 3 -3.52 -27.13 6.10
CA ASP A 3 -2.78 -26.08 6.80
C ASP A 3 -3.73 -24.96 7.26
N ASN A 4 -4.68 -25.31 8.13
CA ASN A 4 -5.66 -24.39 8.71
C ASN A 4 -5.05 -23.35 9.66
N TYR A 5 -3.74 -23.43 9.92
CA TYR A 5 -3.03 -22.57 10.87
C TYR A 5 -2.02 -21.61 10.22
N HIS A 6 -1.99 -21.49 8.89
CA HIS A 6 -0.99 -20.67 8.18
C HIS A 6 -1.03 -19.17 8.51
N LEU A 7 -2.10 -18.68 9.15
CA LEU A 7 -2.30 -17.30 9.60
C LEU A 7 -2.04 -17.09 11.10
N LEU A 8 -1.92 -18.17 11.90
CA LEU A 8 -1.64 -18.01 13.32
C LEU A 8 -0.27 -17.34 13.51
N GLY A 9 -0.24 -16.28 14.34
CA GLY A 9 0.95 -15.47 14.56
C GLY A 9 1.28 -14.47 13.45
N LYS A 10 0.55 -14.46 12.33
CA LYS A 10 0.70 -13.50 11.24
C LYS A 10 -0.47 -12.53 11.30
N GLY A 11 -0.35 -11.46 12.10
CA GLY A 11 -1.43 -10.51 12.40
C GLY A 11 -2.44 -10.32 11.25
N VAL A 12 -3.72 -10.47 11.57
CA VAL A 12 -4.84 -10.50 10.62
C VAL A 12 -5.75 -9.32 10.95
N TYR A 13 -5.90 -8.40 9.99
CA TYR A 13 -6.63 -7.16 10.19
C TYR A 13 -7.65 -6.94 9.09
N SER A 14 -8.81 -6.43 9.45
CA SER A 14 -9.86 -6.00 8.54
C SER A 14 -9.63 -4.57 8.07
N ILE A 15 -10.44 -4.11 7.09
CA ILE A 15 -10.45 -2.69 6.71
C ILE A 15 -10.88 -1.82 7.90
N GLN A 16 -11.78 -2.32 8.76
CA GLN A 16 -12.25 -1.61 9.94
C GLN A 16 -11.11 -1.38 10.93
N ASP A 17 -10.26 -2.40 11.16
CA ASP A 17 -9.07 -2.26 11.99
C ASP A 17 -8.10 -1.25 11.39
N ALA A 18 -7.89 -1.33 10.07
CA ALA A 18 -7.06 -0.38 9.35
C ALA A 18 -7.56 1.06 9.50
N MET A 19 -8.88 1.30 9.44
CA MET A 19 -9.48 2.60 9.69
C MET A 19 -9.25 3.05 11.15
N ALA A 20 -9.46 2.16 12.12
CA ALA A 20 -9.30 2.48 13.53
C ALA A 20 -7.84 2.86 13.86
N PHE A 21 -6.86 2.17 13.28
CA PHE A 21 -5.44 2.43 13.53
C PHE A 21 -4.87 3.61 12.74
N SER A 22 -5.40 3.88 11.54
CA SER A 22 -4.89 4.97 10.69
C SER A 22 -5.68 6.27 10.79
N GLY A 23 -6.90 6.25 11.30
CA GLY A 23 -7.83 7.38 11.25
C GLY A 23 -8.33 7.73 9.84
N LEU A 24 -8.01 6.90 8.84
CA LEU A 24 -8.43 7.11 7.45
C LEU A 24 -9.89 6.72 7.23
N SER A 25 -10.54 7.40 6.27
CA SER A 25 -11.87 7.00 5.82
C SER A 25 -11.84 5.67 5.08
N PHE A 26 -12.94 4.90 5.17
CA PHE A 26 -13.10 3.64 4.44
C PHE A 26 -12.80 3.78 2.94
N ALA A 27 -13.24 4.88 2.32
CA ALA A 27 -13.01 5.15 0.91
C ALA A 27 -11.51 5.28 0.57
N ARG A 28 -10.72 5.97 1.41
CA ARG A 28 -9.26 6.10 1.22
C ARG A 28 -8.56 4.76 1.38
N VAL A 29 -8.82 4.05 2.48
CA VAL A 29 -8.23 2.72 2.73
C VAL A 29 -8.55 1.79 1.58
N ARG A 30 -9.83 1.69 1.19
CA ARG A 30 -10.27 0.85 0.08
C ARG A 30 -9.62 1.23 -1.25
N HIS A 31 -9.49 2.53 -1.54
CA HIS A 31 -8.88 3.01 -2.78
C HIS A 31 -7.40 2.59 -2.89
N TRP A 32 -6.64 2.63 -1.78
CA TRP A 32 -5.22 2.28 -1.78
C TRP A 32 -4.97 0.77 -1.81
N ILE A 33 -5.80 -0.05 -1.16
CA ILE A 33 -5.63 -1.52 -1.15
C ILE A 33 -6.23 -2.23 -2.37
N ARG A 34 -7.26 -1.65 -3.00
CA ARG A 34 -7.96 -2.26 -4.14
C ARG A 34 -7.53 -1.65 -5.47
N GLY A 35 -7.11 -0.40 -5.46
CA GLY A 35 -7.11 0.42 -6.67
C GLY A 35 -8.52 0.87 -7.06
N ASP A 36 -8.64 1.45 -8.26
CA ASP A 36 -9.90 1.93 -8.81
C ASP A 36 -10.00 1.60 -10.30
N LYS A 37 -11.19 1.20 -10.76
CA LYS A 37 -11.47 1.01 -12.18
C LYS A 37 -12.29 2.21 -12.65
N ARG A 38 -11.63 3.19 -13.26
CA ARG A 38 -12.34 4.34 -13.85
C ARG A 38 -12.65 4.05 -15.31
N SER A 39 -13.94 4.01 -15.65
CA SER A 39 -14.40 4.10 -17.03
C SER A 39 -14.21 5.54 -17.53
N GLY A 40 -13.21 5.76 -18.38
CA GLY A 40 -13.00 7.02 -19.07
C GLY A 40 -13.60 7.03 -20.47
N LYS A 41 -13.77 8.23 -21.05
CA LYS A 41 -14.30 8.46 -22.42
C LYS A 41 -13.51 7.74 -23.53
N PHE A 42 -12.29 7.30 -23.24
CA PHE A 42 -11.37 6.60 -24.15
C PHE A 42 -11.00 5.17 -23.68
N GLY A 43 -11.80 4.57 -22.78
CA GLY A 43 -11.58 3.22 -22.28
C GLY A 43 -11.45 3.13 -20.75
N ARG A 44 -11.39 1.90 -20.23
CA ARG A 44 -11.18 1.62 -18.80
C ARG A 44 -9.72 1.94 -18.43
N LYS A 45 -9.49 2.99 -17.63
CA LYS A 45 -8.21 3.21 -16.95
C LYS A 45 -8.31 2.57 -15.57
N GLU A 46 -7.57 1.50 -15.36
CA GLU A 46 -7.44 0.85 -14.06
C GLU A 46 -6.25 1.50 -13.33
N ASN A 47 -6.51 2.09 -12.17
CA ASN A 47 -5.47 2.42 -11.21
C ASN A 47 -5.24 1.16 -10.38
N SER A 48 -4.03 0.60 -10.44
CA SER A 48 -3.64 -0.55 -9.61
C SER A 48 -3.82 -0.24 -8.11
N PRO A 49 -3.81 -1.23 -7.21
CA PRO A 49 -3.57 -0.95 -5.79
C PRO A 49 -2.18 -0.33 -5.58
N ILE A 50 -1.98 0.40 -4.48
CA ILE A 50 -0.64 0.84 -4.05
C ILE A 50 -0.06 -0.22 -3.13
N ILE A 51 -0.87 -0.74 -2.20
CA ILE A 51 -0.44 -1.74 -1.23
C ILE A 51 -0.73 -3.14 -1.78
N CYS A 52 0.30 -3.97 -1.85
CA CYS A 52 0.16 -5.41 -2.14
C CYS A 52 -0.18 -6.16 -0.86
N LEU A 53 -1.47 -6.47 -0.66
CA LEU A 53 -1.95 -7.11 0.56
C LEU A 53 -1.25 -8.45 0.85
N GLN A 54 -0.75 -8.60 2.07
CA GLN A 54 -0.07 -9.81 2.52
C GLN A 54 -0.97 -11.06 2.48
N HIS A 55 -2.24 -10.90 2.84
CA HIS A 55 -3.21 -12.01 2.91
C HIS A 55 -4.26 -11.98 1.80
N GLY A 56 -4.32 -10.89 1.02
CA GLY A 56 -5.26 -10.74 -0.09
C GLY A 56 -6.73 -10.71 0.36
N ILE A 57 -7.57 -11.54 -0.25
CA ILE A 57 -9.00 -11.65 0.05
C ILE A 57 -9.26 -13.03 0.67
N ILE A 58 -9.74 -13.06 1.90
CA ILE A 58 -10.13 -14.28 2.62
C ILE A 58 -11.63 -14.23 2.85
N ASN A 59 -12.36 -15.26 2.44
CA ASN A 59 -13.82 -15.35 2.54
C ASN A 59 -14.56 -14.12 1.97
N GLY A 60 -14.06 -13.56 0.87
CA GLY A 60 -14.64 -12.37 0.23
C GLY A 60 -14.32 -11.04 0.91
N VAL A 61 -13.49 -11.05 1.96
CA VAL A 61 -13.09 -9.86 2.72
C VAL A 61 -11.61 -9.55 2.52
N TYR A 62 -11.30 -8.29 2.25
CA TYR A 62 -9.92 -7.82 2.21
C TYR A 62 -9.27 -7.98 3.57
N THR A 63 -8.17 -8.72 3.60
CA THR A 63 -7.46 -9.07 4.83
C THR A 63 -6.04 -8.52 4.75
N LEU A 64 -5.72 -7.67 5.72
CA LEU A 64 -4.45 -6.96 5.83
C LEU A 64 -3.53 -7.68 6.83
N GLY A 65 -2.24 -7.70 6.53
CA GLY A 65 -1.18 -8.02 7.46
C GLY A 65 -0.69 -6.79 8.24
N PHE A 66 0.20 -7.00 9.21
CA PHE A 66 0.80 -5.89 9.96
C PHE A 66 1.59 -4.94 9.06
N LEU A 67 2.35 -5.48 8.08
CA LEU A 67 3.14 -4.66 7.17
C LEU A 67 2.25 -3.81 6.25
N ASP A 68 1.08 -4.32 5.84
CA ASP A 68 0.10 -3.56 5.08
C ASP A 68 -0.38 -2.32 5.86
N LEU A 69 -0.57 -2.46 7.18
CA LEU A 69 -0.95 -1.33 8.05
C LEU A 69 0.16 -0.29 8.14
N VAL A 70 1.42 -0.72 8.25
CA VAL A 70 2.57 0.21 8.27
C VAL A 70 2.68 0.97 6.95
N GLU A 71 2.54 0.29 5.81
CA GLU A 71 2.51 0.95 4.50
C GLU A 71 1.36 1.95 4.39
N LEU A 72 0.18 1.59 4.87
CA LEU A 72 -0.99 2.46 4.88
C LEU A 72 -0.73 3.76 5.67
N LEU A 73 -0.12 3.64 6.85
CA LEU A 73 0.25 4.79 7.67
C LEU A 73 1.28 5.68 6.98
N MET A 74 2.30 5.08 6.37
CA MET A 74 3.33 5.83 5.62
C MET A 74 2.74 6.55 4.42
N ILE A 75 1.90 5.89 3.62
CA ILE A 75 1.21 6.50 2.48
C ILE A 75 0.33 7.66 2.95
N SER A 76 -0.38 7.51 4.09
CA SER A 76 -1.16 8.60 4.67
C SER A 76 -0.28 9.82 4.97
N LYS A 77 0.84 9.61 5.65
CA LYS A 77 1.75 10.69 6.03
C LYS A 77 2.35 11.39 4.82
N ILE A 78 2.82 10.63 3.84
CA ILE A 78 3.35 11.20 2.59
C ILE A 78 2.26 11.99 1.84
N ASN A 79 1.01 11.51 1.84
CA ASN A 79 -0.10 12.20 1.19
C ASN A 79 -0.55 13.46 1.95
N GLU A 80 -0.43 13.49 3.27
CA GLU A 80 -0.67 14.67 4.12
C GLU A 80 0.32 15.80 3.82
N GLU A 81 1.56 15.47 3.47
CA GLU A 81 2.59 16.45 3.01
C GLU A 81 2.33 16.99 1.59
N GLY A 82 1.17 16.68 0.98
CA GLY A 82 0.75 17.22 -0.31
C GLY A 82 1.22 16.42 -1.53
N ILE A 83 1.93 15.30 -1.34
CA ILE A 83 2.38 14.46 -2.45
C ILE A 83 1.18 13.70 -3.02
N SER A 84 1.00 13.80 -4.34
CA SER A 84 -0.14 13.18 -5.03
C SER A 84 -0.09 11.65 -4.94
N VAL A 85 -1.26 11.01 -4.88
CA VAL A 85 -1.38 9.54 -4.86
C VAL A 85 -0.71 8.87 -6.06
N ARG A 86 -0.67 9.55 -7.23
CA ARG A 86 0.04 9.07 -8.42
C ARG A 86 1.55 9.07 -8.19
N ALA A 87 2.08 10.15 -7.62
CA ALA A 87 3.50 10.23 -7.29
C ALA A 87 3.86 9.15 -6.26
N ILE A 88 3.09 9.03 -5.16
CA ILE A 88 3.27 8.00 -4.12
C ILE A 88 3.35 6.59 -4.72
N ARG A 89 2.45 6.27 -5.66
CA ARG A 89 2.49 4.99 -6.37
C ARG A 89 3.81 4.79 -7.12
N SER A 90 4.25 5.78 -7.88
CA SER A 90 5.55 5.72 -8.56
C SER A 90 6.71 5.55 -7.57
N MET A 91 6.64 6.23 -6.41
CA MET A 91 7.64 6.05 -5.34
C MET A 91 7.65 4.63 -4.83
N HIS A 92 6.46 4.07 -4.58
CA HIS A 92 6.29 2.72 -4.07
C HIS A 92 6.82 1.68 -5.07
N ASP A 93 6.45 1.78 -6.35
CA ASP A 93 6.93 0.89 -7.41
C ASP A 93 8.46 0.94 -7.53
N ASN A 94 9.06 2.14 -7.49
CA ASN A 94 10.51 2.30 -7.49
C ASN A 94 11.16 1.72 -6.23
N ALA A 95 10.52 1.88 -5.08
CA ALA A 95 11.00 1.35 -3.82
C ALA A 95 10.96 -0.18 -3.78
N GLN A 96 9.90 -0.79 -4.33
CA GLN A 96 9.79 -2.24 -4.49
C GLN A 96 10.93 -2.77 -5.36
N ASN A 97 11.20 -2.12 -6.49
CA ASN A 97 12.28 -2.51 -7.39
C ASN A 97 13.67 -2.35 -6.77
N TRP A 98 13.89 -1.29 -6.00
CA TRP A 98 15.19 -1.02 -5.38
C TRP A 98 15.48 -1.91 -4.17
N LEU A 99 14.47 -2.21 -3.35
CA LEU A 99 14.62 -2.99 -2.12
C LEU A 99 14.31 -4.47 -2.31
N GLU A 100 13.72 -4.86 -3.43
CA GLU A 100 13.21 -6.21 -3.71
C GLU A 100 12.28 -6.70 -2.60
N LYS A 101 11.41 -5.81 -2.10
CA LYS A 101 10.42 -6.10 -1.05
C LYS A 101 9.02 -5.74 -1.54
N SER A 102 8.04 -6.55 -1.14
CA SER A 102 6.62 -6.29 -1.39
C SER A 102 6.12 -5.06 -0.62
N HIS A 103 6.67 -4.81 0.58
CA HIS A 103 6.26 -3.73 1.49
C HIS A 103 7.42 -2.77 1.75
N PRO A 104 7.88 -2.04 0.73
CA PRO A 104 9.08 -1.22 0.84
C PRO A 104 8.95 -0.12 1.89
N PHE A 105 7.78 0.51 2.04
CA PHE A 105 7.60 1.60 3.01
C PHE A 105 7.57 1.13 4.47
N ALA A 106 7.33 -0.16 4.70
CA ALA A 106 7.46 -0.77 6.01
C ALA A 106 8.90 -1.16 6.37
N TYR A 107 9.86 -0.98 5.44
CA TYR A 107 11.25 -1.39 5.64
C TYR A 107 12.13 -0.26 6.14
N TYR A 108 12.96 -0.54 7.16
CA TYR A 108 13.78 0.48 7.85
C TYR A 108 14.68 1.29 6.90
N LYS A 109 15.14 0.68 5.80
CA LYS A 109 16.07 1.31 4.84
C LYS A 109 15.44 2.52 4.12
N ILE A 110 14.11 2.60 4.03
CA ILE A 110 13.43 3.79 3.53
C ILE A 110 13.63 4.99 4.45
N TYR A 111 13.72 4.78 5.77
CA TYR A 111 13.94 5.88 6.71
C TYR A 111 15.38 6.40 6.66
N THR A 112 16.35 5.51 6.39
CA THR A 112 17.78 5.88 6.39
C THR A 112 18.26 6.42 5.05
N ALA A 113 17.67 5.97 3.94
CA ALA A 113 18.13 6.27 2.58
C ALA A 113 16.96 6.65 1.64
N GLY A 114 15.83 7.10 2.19
CA GLY A 114 14.64 7.46 1.40
C GLY A 114 14.82 8.72 0.55
N ILE A 115 15.79 9.58 0.87
CA ILE A 115 16.11 10.77 0.06
C ILE A 115 16.60 10.36 -1.34
N ASP A 116 17.43 9.32 -1.44
CA ASP A 116 17.93 8.82 -2.72
C ASP A 116 16.78 8.35 -3.63
N LEU A 117 15.74 7.78 -3.02
CA LEU A 117 14.54 7.36 -3.73
C LEU A 117 13.71 8.55 -4.24
N ILE A 118 13.60 9.61 -3.43
CA ILE A 118 12.93 10.86 -3.81
C ILE A 118 13.68 11.55 -4.96
N ILE A 119 15.02 11.61 -4.89
CA ILE A 119 15.85 12.21 -5.94
C ILE A 119 15.70 11.44 -7.26
N LYS A 120 15.66 10.11 -7.22
CA LYS A 120 15.47 9.30 -8.41
C LYS A 120 14.13 9.55 -9.11
N LEU A 121 13.09 9.98 -8.38
CA LEU A 121 11.80 10.37 -8.95
C LEU A 121 11.82 11.75 -9.61
N SER A 122 12.65 12.69 -9.12
CA SER A 122 12.79 14.00 -9.75
C SER A 122 13.56 13.94 -11.08
N ASP A 123 14.40 12.94 -11.26
CA ASP A 123 15.17 12.75 -12.51
C ASP A 123 14.34 12.09 -13.63
N ASP A 124 13.26 11.37 -13.29
CA ASP A 124 12.37 10.67 -14.23
C ASP A 124 11.10 11.50 -14.62
N SER A 125 10.99 12.76 -14.19
CA SER A 125 9.85 13.67 -14.45
C SER A 125 10.15 14.71 -15.52
#